data_AF-A0A2W2KN69-F1
#
_entry.id   AF-A0A2W2KN69-F1
#
_cell.length_a   1.000
_cell.length_b   1.000
_cell.length_c   1.000
_cell.angle_alpha   90.00
_cell.angle_beta   90.00
_cell.angle_gamma   90.00
#
_symmetry.space_group_name_H-M   'P 1'
#
loop_
_entity.id
_entity.type
_entity.pdbx_description
1 polymer ?
#
loop_
_entity_poly.entity_id
_entity_poly.type
_entity_poly.pdbx_seq_one_letter_code
_entity_poly.pdbx_strand_id
1 'polypeptide(L)'
;ATWTRSTGDRLVLSGHSQGSVLAAAAAWQLTPPVRGRVALLTYGSPLERLYGRWFPAHFGPAALGALHRDVDCWRNLYRLTDPIGGPVRLTDDHGPEVDRAPLRDPLAYGRTARHPLPAPILGHSDYQADPAFAEERGRLLARLRPDLPAPRHGPPDPPDDEPRAAHEPPDGTGAQGSAGRSSG
;
A
#
# COMPACT_ATOMS: atom_id res chain seq x y z
N ALA A 1 0.28 -6.37 -23.58
CA ALA A 1 0.41 -7.25 -22.39
C ALA A 1 -0.16 -6.54 -21.19
N THR A 2 -0.91 -7.21 -20.31
CA THR A 2 -1.44 -6.59 -19.08
C THR A 2 -0.31 -6.32 -18.08
N TRP A 3 -0.45 -5.26 -17.27
CA TRP A 3 0.52 -4.85 -16.24
C TRP A 3 0.94 -6.00 -15.32
N THR A 4 0.03 -6.92 -15.01
CA THR A 4 0.31 -8.13 -14.22
C THR A 4 1.32 -9.08 -14.86
N ARG A 5 1.27 -9.29 -16.18
CA ARG A 5 2.26 -10.15 -16.87
C ARG A 5 3.68 -9.57 -16.79
N SER A 6 3.82 -8.24 -16.81
CA SER A 6 5.13 -7.59 -16.65
C SER A 6 5.68 -7.65 -15.23
N THR A 7 4.83 -7.91 -14.22
CA THR A 7 5.24 -8.04 -12.81
C THR A 7 5.27 -9.47 -12.31
N GLY A 8 5.27 -10.46 -13.21
CA GLY A 8 5.27 -11.88 -12.87
C GLY A 8 3.97 -12.38 -12.23
N ASP A 9 2.85 -11.66 -12.45
CA ASP A 9 1.52 -11.89 -11.88
C ASP A 9 1.49 -11.91 -10.34
N ARG A 10 2.46 -11.26 -9.68
CA ARG A 10 2.53 -11.15 -8.22
C ARG A 10 2.04 -9.79 -7.76
N LEU A 11 1.26 -9.77 -6.68
CA LEU A 11 0.54 -8.58 -6.21
C LEU A 11 0.49 -8.51 -4.68
N VAL A 12 0.59 -7.30 -4.14
CA VAL A 12 0.22 -7.02 -2.75
C VAL A 12 -1.20 -6.44 -2.73
N LEU A 13 -2.14 -7.13 -2.08
CA LEU A 13 -3.45 -6.58 -1.76
C LEU A 13 -3.37 -5.90 -0.39
N SER A 14 -3.72 -4.61 -0.35
CA SER A 14 -3.66 -3.77 0.85
C SER A 14 -5.07 -3.34 1.24
N GLY A 15 -5.48 -3.60 2.48
CA GLY A 15 -6.85 -3.36 2.95
C GLY A 15 -6.91 -2.76 4.35
N HIS A 16 -7.46 -1.54 4.44
CA HIS A 16 -7.85 -0.89 5.69
C HIS A 16 -9.27 -1.27 6.08
N SER A 17 -9.56 -1.54 7.36
CA SER A 17 -10.93 -1.64 7.86
C SER A 17 -11.78 -2.61 7.01
N GLN A 18 -12.93 -2.19 6.49
CA GLN A 18 -13.76 -2.97 5.55
C GLN A 18 -12.97 -3.49 4.32
N GLY A 19 -11.97 -2.73 3.86
CA GLY A 19 -11.09 -3.14 2.77
C GLY A 19 -10.28 -4.39 3.08
N SER A 20 -9.99 -4.71 4.36
CA SER A 20 -9.33 -5.98 4.70
C SER A 20 -10.25 -7.18 4.50
N VAL A 21 -11.55 -7.01 4.75
CA VAL A 21 -12.59 -8.01 4.48
C VAL A 21 -12.71 -8.27 2.98
N LEU A 22 -12.73 -7.19 2.19
CA LEU A 22 -12.77 -7.30 0.72
C LEU A 22 -11.48 -7.93 0.17
N ALA A 23 -10.32 -7.61 0.73
CA ALA A 23 -9.05 -8.21 0.32
C ALA A 23 -9.01 -9.72 0.61
N ALA A 24 -9.46 -10.16 1.80
CA ALA A 24 -9.58 -11.58 2.14
C ALA A 24 -10.59 -12.30 1.22
N ALA A 25 -11.77 -11.70 1.01
CA ALA A 25 -12.77 -12.23 0.10
C ALA A 25 -12.24 -12.38 -1.33
N ALA A 26 -11.54 -11.35 -1.85
CA ALA A 26 -10.92 -11.42 -3.17
C ALA A 26 -9.89 -12.56 -3.25
N ALA A 27 -9.04 -12.72 -2.23
CA ALA A 27 -8.05 -13.80 -2.19
C ALA A 27 -8.70 -15.20 -2.21
N TRP A 28 -9.82 -15.40 -1.50
CA TRP A 28 -10.57 -16.65 -1.52
C TRP A 28 -11.18 -16.98 -2.89
N GLN A 29 -11.48 -15.98 -3.72
CA GLN A 29 -11.99 -16.22 -5.07
C GLN A 29 -10.91 -16.60 -6.10
N LEU A 30 -9.62 -16.47 -5.73
CA LEU A 30 -8.52 -16.86 -6.60
C LEU A 30 -8.32 -18.38 -6.60
N THR A 31 -7.92 -18.93 -7.75
CA THR A 31 -7.46 -20.32 -7.83
C THR A 31 -6.17 -20.49 -7.02
N PRO A 32 -5.88 -21.71 -6.49
CA PRO A 32 -4.70 -21.91 -5.64
C PRO A 32 -3.37 -21.42 -6.24
N PRO A 33 -3.05 -21.66 -7.53
CA PRO A 33 -1.80 -21.16 -8.12
C PRO A 33 -1.72 -19.63 -8.26
N VAL A 34 -2.85 -18.93 -8.29
CA VAL A 34 -2.89 -17.47 -8.34
C VAL A 34 -2.87 -16.90 -6.92
N ARG A 35 -3.58 -17.52 -5.99
CA ARG A 35 -3.60 -17.13 -4.57
C ARG A 35 -2.20 -17.19 -3.95
N GLY A 36 -1.41 -18.22 -4.28
CA GLY A 36 -0.02 -18.35 -3.83
C GLY A 36 0.95 -17.32 -4.42
N ARG A 37 0.49 -16.40 -5.28
CA ARG A 37 1.26 -15.25 -5.81
C ARG A 37 0.83 -13.91 -5.20
N VAL A 38 -0.12 -13.93 -4.26
CA VAL A 38 -0.65 -12.75 -3.58
C VAL A 38 -0.06 -12.62 -2.20
N ALA A 39 0.39 -11.42 -1.87
CA ALA A 39 0.68 -11.01 -0.51
C ALA A 39 -0.47 -10.16 0.06
N LEU A 40 -0.78 -10.31 1.34
CA LEU A 40 -1.81 -9.54 2.05
C LEU A 40 -1.18 -8.55 3.02
N LEU A 41 -1.64 -7.30 2.99
CA LEU A 41 -1.37 -6.28 3.99
C LEU A 41 -2.69 -5.76 4.55
N THR A 42 -3.05 -6.15 5.76
CA THR A 42 -4.27 -5.71 6.43
C THR A 42 -3.95 -4.76 7.57
N TYR A 43 -4.82 -3.80 7.83
CA TYR A 43 -4.59 -2.84 8.92
C TYR A 43 -5.89 -2.19 9.38
N GLY A 44 -5.98 -1.90 10.68
CA GLY A 44 -7.26 -1.60 11.30
C GLY A 44 -8.29 -2.71 11.02
N SER A 45 -7.85 -3.97 10.97
CA SER A 45 -8.62 -5.06 10.38
C SER A 45 -9.67 -5.64 11.34
N PRO A 46 -10.96 -5.65 10.98
CA PRO A 46 -12.02 -6.25 11.81
C PRO A 46 -12.17 -7.76 11.62
N LEU A 47 -11.27 -8.42 10.86
CA LEU A 47 -11.39 -9.82 10.43
C LEU A 47 -11.62 -10.78 11.60
N GLU A 48 -10.74 -10.81 12.59
CA GLU A 48 -10.93 -11.67 13.78
C GLU A 48 -11.94 -11.03 14.74
N ARG A 49 -11.69 -9.78 15.12
CA ARG A 49 -12.38 -9.11 16.23
C ARG A 49 -13.89 -8.98 16.07
N LEU A 50 -14.37 -8.68 14.86
CA LEU A 50 -15.78 -8.45 14.59
C LEU A 50 -16.34 -9.52 13.68
N TYR A 51 -15.75 -9.70 12.49
CA TYR A 51 -16.25 -10.64 11.50
C TYR A 51 -16.11 -12.09 11.94
N GLY A 52 -15.00 -12.46 12.58
CA GLY A 52 -14.80 -13.80 13.13
C GLY A 52 -15.79 -14.18 14.21
N ARG A 53 -16.33 -13.19 14.94
CA ARG A 53 -17.35 -13.39 15.97
C ARG A 53 -18.76 -13.56 15.38
N TRP A 54 -19.14 -12.74 14.41
CA TRP A 54 -20.49 -12.77 13.84
C TRP A 54 -20.65 -13.72 12.65
N PHE A 55 -19.56 -14.02 11.93
CA PHE A 55 -19.53 -14.87 10.75
C PHE A 55 -18.39 -15.91 10.82
N PRO A 56 -18.33 -16.75 11.89
CA PRO A 56 -17.21 -17.65 12.15
C PRO A 56 -16.99 -18.70 11.05
N ALA A 57 -18.02 -19.05 10.27
CA ALA A 57 -17.88 -19.96 9.13
C ALA A 57 -16.98 -19.39 8.02
N HIS A 58 -16.90 -18.06 7.90
CA HIS A 58 -16.12 -17.38 6.86
C HIS A 58 -14.86 -16.72 7.40
N PHE A 59 -14.90 -16.20 8.64
CA PHE A 59 -13.81 -15.44 9.24
C PHE A 59 -13.32 -16.03 10.57
N GLY A 60 -13.69 -17.27 10.88
CA GLY A 60 -13.18 -17.97 12.05
C GLY A 60 -11.73 -18.46 11.87
N PRO A 61 -11.12 -18.96 12.95
CA PRO A 61 -9.71 -19.39 12.94
C PRO A 61 -9.37 -20.38 11.83
N ALA A 62 -10.27 -21.32 11.52
CA ALA A 62 -10.04 -22.30 10.45
C ALA A 62 -9.94 -21.64 9.05
N ALA A 63 -10.87 -20.73 8.73
CA ALA A 63 -10.90 -20.05 7.44
C ALA A 63 -9.74 -19.06 7.28
N LEU A 64 -9.41 -18.31 8.34
CA LEU A 64 -8.28 -17.38 8.34
C LEU A 64 -6.93 -18.11 8.33
N GLY A 65 -6.80 -19.23 9.05
CA GLY A 65 -5.61 -20.09 8.98
C GLY A 65 -5.43 -20.73 7.59
N ALA A 66 -6.52 -21.15 6.94
CA ALA A 66 -6.45 -21.62 5.56
C ALA A 66 -5.99 -20.51 4.61
N LEU A 67 -6.50 -19.29 4.77
CA LEU A 67 -6.04 -18.14 3.99
C LEU A 67 -4.54 -17.89 4.19
N HIS A 68 -4.05 -17.92 5.45
CA HIS A 68 -2.65 -17.72 5.78
C HIS A 68 -1.73 -18.72 5.07
N ARG A 69 -2.12 -19.99 5.00
CA ARG A 69 -1.35 -21.03 4.30
C ARG A 69 -1.34 -20.89 2.79
N ASP A 70 -2.43 -20.36 2.21
CA ASP A 70 -2.59 -20.36 0.76
C ASP A 70 -2.07 -19.10 0.05
N VAL A 71 -1.87 -18.00 0.78
CA VAL A 71 -1.25 -16.77 0.25
C VAL A 71 0.28 -16.82 0.41
N ASP A 72 1.02 -16.06 -0.40
CA ASP A 72 2.50 -16.05 -0.33
C ASP A 72 3.01 -15.57 1.05
N CYS A 73 2.38 -14.50 1.54
CA CYS A 73 2.63 -13.92 2.85
C CYS A 73 1.48 -13.01 3.27
N TRP A 74 1.30 -12.85 4.57
CA TRP A 74 0.30 -11.96 5.13
C TRP A 74 0.88 -11.18 6.30
N ARG A 75 0.70 -9.86 6.31
CA ARG A 75 0.97 -8.99 7.45
C ARG A 75 -0.26 -8.20 7.87
N ASN A 76 -0.45 -8.10 9.19
CA ASN A 76 -1.50 -7.32 9.82
C ASN A 76 -0.91 -6.26 10.76
N LEU A 77 -1.34 -5.01 10.62
CA LEU A 77 -0.98 -3.89 11.48
C LEU A 77 -2.18 -3.45 12.32
N TYR A 78 -1.99 -3.31 13.62
CA TYR A 78 -3.06 -2.91 14.52
C TYR A 78 -2.54 -2.02 15.64
N ARG A 79 -3.42 -1.18 16.17
CA ARG A 79 -3.22 -0.42 17.42
C ARG A 79 -4.06 -1.05 18.52
N LEU A 80 -3.59 -0.99 19.77
CA LEU A 80 -4.38 -1.46 20.92
C LEU A 80 -5.56 -0.53 21.23
N THR A 81 -5.47 0.71 20.78
CA THR A 81 -6.46 1.78 20.89
C THR A 81 -7.52 1.74 19.79
N ASP A 82 -7.37 0.91 18.76
CA ASP A 82 -8.33 0.78 17.67
C ASP A 82 -9.56 -0.02 18.15
N PRO A 83 -10.77 0.57 18.17
CA PRO A 83 -11.97 -0.11 18.65
C PRO A 83 -12.54 -1.10 17.62
N ILE A 84 -12.12 -1.00 16.35
CA ILE A 84 -12.62 -1.82 15.24
C ILE A 84 -11.58 -2.89 14.89
N GLY A 85 -10.37 -2.44 14.58
CA GLY A 85 -9.28 -3.27 14.11
C GLY A 85 -8.52 -3.95 15.23
N GLY A 86 -7.95 -5.13 14.98
CA GLY A 86 -7.19 -5.88 15.97
C GLY A 86 -6.23 -6.92 15.38
N PRO A 87 -5.55 -7.69 16.24
CA PRO A 87 -4.75 -8.82 15.79
C PRO A 87 -5.66 -9.91 15.18
N VAL A 88 -5.14 -10.67 14.21
CA VAL A 88 -5.82 -11.82 13.59
C VAL A 88 -5.72 -13.07 14.48
N ARG A 89 -4.69 -13.15 15.32
CA ARG A 89 -4.48 -14.20 16.35
C ARG A 89 -4.40 -15.62 15.79
N LEU A 90 -3.73 -15.78 14.65
CA LEU A 90 -3.43 -17.12 14.16
C LEU A 90 -2.31 -17.74 14.99
N THR A 91 -2.50 -19.00 15.36
CA THR A 91 -1.57 -19.79 16.17
C THR A 91 -0.95 -20.93 15.38
N ASP A 92 -1.07 -20.89 14.04
CA ASP A 92 -0.50 -21.95 13.21
C ASP A 92 0.98 -21.68 12.92
N ASP A 93 1.81 -22.72 13.01
CA ASP A 93 3.27 -22.64 12.78
C ASP A 93 3.64 -22.51 11.28
N HIS A 94 2.67 -22.09 10.45
CA HIS A 94 2.81 -22.06 9.00
C HIS A 94 3.35 -20.73 8.50
N GLY A 95 4.68 -20.59 8.53
CA GLY A 95 5.34 -19.40 7.98
C GLY A 95 5.41 -18.25 8.97
N PRO A 96 5.67 -17.02 8.51
CA PRO A 96 6.05 -15.93 9.39
C PRO A 96 4.80 -15.26 10.00
N GLU A 97 4.85 -14.92 11.29
CA GLU A 97 3.70 -14.39 12.08
C GLU A 97 2.88 -13.33 11.35
N VAL A 98 1.57 -13.53 11.19
CA VAL A 98 0.68 -12.58 10.51
C VAL A 98 0.65 -11.23 11.21
N ASP A 99 0.51 -11.24 12.53
CA ASP A 99 0.40 -10.02 13.33
C ASP A 99 1.77 -9.43 13.62
N ARG A 100 2.01 -8.18 13.18
CA ARG A 100 3.13 -7.40 13.72
C ARG A 100 2.85 -7.09 15.18
N ALA A 101 3.88 -6.88 16.00
CA ALA A 101 3.74 -6.20 17.29
C ALA A 101 2.83 -4.96 17.17
N PRO A 102 2.04 -4.58 18.20
CA PRO A 102 1.13 -3.45 18.10
C PRO A 102 1.86 -2.15 17.71
N LEU A 103 1.26 -1.37 16.82
CA LEU A 103 1.72 0.00 16.54
C LEU A 103 1.53 0.85 17.79
N ARG A 104 2.52 1.68 18.11
CA ARG A 104 2.47 2.55 19.27
C ARG A 104 1.42 3.63 19.07
N ASP A 105 0.49 3.76 20.02
CA ASP A 105 -0.53 4.80 20.02
C ASP A 105 -0.98 5.10 21.47
N PRO A 106 -0.90 6.35 21.95
CA PRO A 106 -0.34 7.54 21.27
C PRO A 106 1.19 7.46 21.11
N LEU A 107 1.74 8.21 20.15
CA LEU A 107 3.18 8.24 19.87
C LEU A 107 4.01 8.73 21.08
N ALA A 108 3.43 9.59 21.91
CA ALA A 108 4.03 10.07 23.15
C ALA A 108 2.97 10.28 24.22
N TYR A 109 3.32 10.00 25.47
CA TYR A 109 2.52 10.38 26.63
C TYR A 109 3.00 11.74 27.14
N GLY A 110 2.10 12.70 27.28
CA GLY A 110 2.44 14.08 27.66
C GLY A 110 3.12 14.88 26.55
N ARG A 111 3.78 15.98 26.93
CA ARG A 111 4.47 16.89 25.99
C ARG A 111 5.97 16.60 25.97
N THR A 112 6.57 16.64 24.79
CA THR A 112 8.02 16.50 24.57
C THR A 112 8.49 17.54 23.55
N ALA A 113 9.80 17.73 23.38
CA ALA A 113 10.32 18.64 22.34
C ALA A 113 9.85 18.28 20.92
N ARG A 114 9.69 16.97 20.62
CA ARG A 114 9.17 16.48 19.33
C ARG A 114 7.64 16.48 19.25
N HIS A 115 6.96 16.46 20.40
CA HIS A 115 5.50 16.48 20.52
C HIS A 115 5.10 17.58 21.52
N PRO A 116 5.19 18.86 21.14
CA PRO A 116 4.93 19.98 22.06
C PRO A 116 3.46 20.03 22.50
N LEU A 117 2.57 19.43 21.72
CA LEU A 117 1.17 19.18 22.06
C LEU A 117 0.98 17.70 22.46
N PRO A 118 -0.01 17.38 23.30
CA PRO A 118 -0.37 15.98 23.58
C PRO A 118 -0.57 15.21 22.28
N ALA A 119 0.12 14.09 22.13
CA ALA A 119 -0.01 13.29 20.92
C ALA A 119 -1.44 12.74 20.82
N PRO A 120 -2.08 12.84 19.64
CA PRO A 120 -3.42 12.31 19.46
C PRO A 120 -3.40 10.78 19.57
N ILE A 121 -4.53 10.22 19.99
CA ILE A 121 -4.83 8.79 19.84
C ILE A 121 -5.35 8.61 18.41
N LEU A 122 -4.60 7.91 17.58
CA LEU A 122 -4.97 7.69 16.18
C LEU A 122 -6.06 6.63 16.02
N GLY A 123 -6.08 5.63 16.92
CA GLY A 123 -7.11 4.60 16.96
C GLY A 123 -7.26 3.86 15.62
N HIS A 124 -8.38 4.10 14.93
CA HIS A 124 -8.70 3.44 13.66
C HIS A 124 -8.11 4.13 12.41
N SER A 125 -7.44 5.27 12.59
CA SER A 125 -7.02 6.16 11.50
C SER A 125 -5.51 6.13 11.26
N ASP A 126 -5.08 6.72 10.14
CA ASP A 126 -3.68 7.06 9.82
C ASP A 126 -2.66 5.92 9.95
N TYR A 127 -3.09 4.68 9.68
CA TYR A 127 -2.19 3.53 9.63
C TYR A 127 -1.10 3.70 8.55
N GLN A 128 -1.46 4.25 7.38
CA GLN A 128 -0.53 4.42 6.26
C GLN A 128 0.54 5.50 6.51
N ALA A 129 0.30 6.41 7.47
CA ALA A 129 1.27 7.42 7.88
C ALA A 129 2.32 6.86 8.86
N ASP A 130 2.05 5.70 9.47
CA ASP A 130 3.00 5.03 10.35
C ASP A 130 4.17 4.45 9.54
N PRO A 131 5.45 4.71 9.89
CA PRO A 131 6.59 4.15 9.16
C PRO A 131 6.55 2.63 9.00
N ALA A 132 5.98 1.92 9.98
CA ALA A 132 5.83 0.47 9.92
C ALA A 132 4.98 0.01 8.72
N PHE A 133 4.04 0.83 8.25
CA PHE A 133 3.26 0.51 7.06
C PHE A 133 4.14 0.44 5.81
N ALA A 134 4.98 1.45 5.60
CA ALA A 134 5.89 1.49 4.45
C ALA A 134 6.93 0.36 4.52
N GLU A 135 7.45 0.09 5.72
CA GLU A 135 8.40 -1.00 5.97
C GLU A 135 7.80 -2.38 5.63
N GLU A 136 6.63 -2.72 6.19
CA GLU A 136 6.00 -4.01 5.95
C GLU A 136 5.55 -4.15 4.49
N ARG A 137 4.99 -3.09 3.88
CA ARG A 137 4.69 -3.09 2.44
C ARG A 137 5.95 -3.35 1.61
N GLY A 138 7.08 -2.73 1.96
CA GLY A 138 8.36 -2.95 1.30
C GLY A 138 8.83 -4.40 1.41
N ARG A 139 8.72 -5.00 2.59
CA ARG A 139 9.06 -6.41 2.83
C ARG A 139 8.21 -7.38 2.00
N LEU A 140 6.90 -7.15 1.93
CA LEU A 140 5.99 -7.96 1.11
C LEU A 140 6.36 -7.85 -0.39
N LEU A 141 6.61 -6.64 -0.88
CA LEU A 141 7.03 -6.42 -2.27
C LEU A 141 8.37 -7.07 -2.60
N ALA A 142 9.35 -7.01 -1.68
CA ALA A 142 10.65 -7.64 -1.86
C ALA A 142 10.53 -9.17 -1.90
N ARG A 143 9.71 -9.76 -1.02
CA ARG A 143 9.46 -11.21 -0.98
C ARG A 143 8.80 -11.71 -2.28
N LEU A 144 7.90 -10.93 -2.84
CA LEU A 144 7.28 -11.24 -4.13
C LEU A 144 8.26 -11.11 -5.31
N ARG A 145 9.45 -10.52 -5.17
CA ARG A 145 10.44 -10.34 -6.25
C ARG A 145 11.77 -11.09 -6.04
N PRO A 146 11.82 -12.44 -6.00
CA PRO A 146 13.09 -13.15 -5.88
C PRO A 146 14.02 -12.99 -7.10
N ASP A 147 13.47 -12.89 -8.32
CA ASP A 147 14.25 -13.12 -9.56
C ASP A 147 14.30 -11.96 -10.57
N LEU A 148 14.00 -10.71 -10.17
CA LEU A 148 14.19 -9.57 -11.08
C LEU A 148 15.64 -9.05 -10.95
N PRO A 149 16.49 -9.17 -11.99
CA PRO A 149 17.78 -8.49 -11.99
C PRO A 149 17.53 -6.99 -11.79
N ALA A 150 18.36 -6.37 -10.95
CA ALA A 150 18.27 -4.94 -10.66
C ALA A 150 18.18 -4.12 -11.97
N PRO A 151 17.41 -3.02 -12.00
CA PRO A 151 17.38 -2.14 -13.16
C PRO A 151 18.82 -1.74 -13.50
N ARG A 152 19.29 -2.09 -14.70
CA ARG A 152 20.56 -1.56 -15.20
C ARG A 152 20.36 -0.05 -15.32
N HIS A 153 21.04 0.71 -14.47
CA HIS A 153 21.24 2.13 -14.73
C HIS A 153 21.96 2.22 -16.08
N GLY A 154 21.24 2.67 -17.10
CA GLY A 154 21.86 3.03 -18.38
C GLY A 154 22.90 4.13 -18.13
N PRO A 155 23.96 4.19 -18.94
CA PRO A 155 24.93 5.28 -18.85
C PRO A 155 24.19 6.63 -18.97
N PRO A 156 24.62 7.65 -18.22
CA PRO A 156 23.98 8.97 -18.27
C PRO A 156 24.01 9.52 -19.69
N ASP A 157 22.92 10.18 -20.09
CA ASP A 157 22.84 10.89 -21.36
C ASP A 157 23.98 11.92 -21.45
N PRO A 158 24.63 12.06 -22.61
CA PRO A 158 25.65 13.08 -22.80
C PRO A 158 25.01 14.48 -22.70
N PRO A 159 25.76 15.49 -22.21
CA PRO A 159 25.23 16.84 -22.06
C PRO A 159 24.89 17.47 -23.42
N ASP A 160 23.73 18.13 -23.47
CA ASP A 160 23.29 18.95 -24.60
C ASP A 160 24.16 20.22 -24.71
N ASP A 161 25.25 20.14 -25.47
CA ASP A 161 26.03 21.31 -25.89
C ASP A 161 25.97 21.44 -27.42
N GLU A 162 24.91 22.05 -27.96
CA GLU A 162 25.00 22.80 -29.21
C GLU A 162 24.14 24.09 -29.18
N PRO A 163 24.70 25.25 -29.56
CA PRO A 163 24.00 26.53 -29.50
C PRO A 163 23.03 26.70 -30.69
N ARG A 164 21.77 27.03 -30.39
CA ARG A 164 20.75 27.38 -31.40
C ARG A 164 21.16 28.67 -32.13
N ALA A 165 21.49 28.56 -33.41
CA ALA A 165 21.67 29.69 -34.30
C ALA A 165 20.33 30.46 -34.45
N ALA A 166 20.41 31.78 -34.29
CA ALA A 166 19.29 32.71 -34.45
C ALA A 166 18.86 32.77 -35.93
N HIS A 167 17.55 32.66 -36.17
CA HIS A 167 16.94 32.92 -37.47
C HIS A 167 16.25 34.28 -37.41
N GLU A 168 16.76 35.22 -38.20
CA GLU A 168 16.27 36.59 -38.36
C GLU A 168 15.10 36.61 -39.36
N PRO A 169 14.00 37.35 -39.13
CA PRO A 169 12.86 37.40 -40.03
C PRO A 169 12.98 38.58 -41.01
N PRO A 170 12.44 38.48 -42.25
CA PRO A 170 12.20 39.66 -43.06
C PRO A 170 10.79 40.22 -42.85
N ASP A 171 10.77 41.55 -42.80
CA ASP A 171 9.63 42.46 -42.71
C ASP A 171 8.60 42.31 -43.85
N GLY A 172 7.33 42.55 -43.48
CA GLY A 172 6.66 43.75 -44.02
C GLY A 172 5.41 43.58 -44.86
N THR A 173 4.36 44.31 -44.44
CA THR A 173 3.12 44.72 -45.13
C THR A 173 1.98 43.68 -45.14
N GLY A 174 0.76 43.96 -44.65
CA GLY A 174 0.18 45.16 -44.03
C GLY A 174 -1.32 44.95 -43.75
N ALA A 175 -1.92 45.93 -43.07
CA ALA A 175 -3.36 46.22 -42.90
C ALA A 175 -4.16 45.55 -41.74
N GLN A 176 -4.17 46.28 -40.62
CA GLN A 176 -5.32 46.76 -39.83
C GLN A 176 -6.65 45.97 -39.79
N GLY A 177 -7.06 45.64 -38.55
CA GLY A 177 -8.45 45.42 -38.17
C GLY A 177 -8.59 45.17 -36.67
N SER A 178 -9.03 46.17 -35.91
CA SER A 178 -9.19 46.09 -34.44
C SER A 178 -10.56 45.52 -34.04
N ALA A 179 -10.58 44.63 -33.05
CA ALA A 179 -11.64 44.41 -32.05
C ALA A 179 -11.11 43.29 -31.13
N GLY A 180 -11.24 43.26 -29.82
CA GLY A 180 -12.11 43.92 -28.87
C GLY A 180 -12.09 42.99 -27.64
N ARG A 181 -11.88 43.56 -26.47
CA ARG A 181 -11.76 42.88 -25.17
C ARG A 181 -13.07 42.13 -24.82
N SER A 182 -12.98 41.02 -24.08
CA SER A 182 -13.66 40.93 -22.78
C SER A 182 -13.18 39.74 -21.96
N SER A 183 -12.96 40.02 -20.69
CA SER A 183 -12.82 39.08 -19.59
C SER A 183 -14.15 38.43 -19.23
N GLY A 184 -14.07 37.22 -18.68
CA GLY A 184 -15.12 36.45 -18.02
C GLY A 184 -14.47 35.23 -17.40
#